data_AF-A0A6F9DHT7-F1
#
_entry.id   AF-A0A6F9DHT7-F1
#
_cell.length_a   1.000
_cell.length_b   1.000
_cell.length_c   1.000
_cell.angle_alpha   90.00
_cell.angle_beta   90.00
_cell.angle_gamma   90.00
#
_symmetry.space_group_name_H-M   'P 1'
#
loop_
_entity.id
_entity.type
_entity.pdbx_description
1 polymer ?
#
loop_
_entity_poly.entity_id
_entity_poly.type
_entity_poly.pdbx_seq_one_letter_code
_entity_poly.pdbx_strand_id
1 'polypeptide(L)'
;MEYPGEVCMNPLFADARLYNGLPYHMGGQRVYVSPEDGLRCNNNDTETEGQECYDYQIRFCCKLEPPTCQDHDWSPYFNTDDPSGEGDFEFLFEIQRLYPKAICSSPVWMEARKVNDETMFIDQNVHLNHTKGFQCFNWQNHQSCYDYEVRFCCPGFYPIAECEEKYWTSFFNRDQPDGLGDFETAALIKFDFPEELCKHPTAIQARLPDGLHYLMSNQDIFLNVTEGLICRNDITGGCLDYEVRFCCPKAETPYCPNDAWTPFLDHDDPGLYGDYETLPQLQAIYPELICNKPFAVEARLVNGESYVLGEQDIVLSETGGLRCDNSEDQRCFDYEIRFCCPADNFDPTCPEGVWSGYVSSDDPRGFGDVEEYSEILKIDAEITCIVPYAVQYRTVDPIFRDVKQNVHVEDNRFLCINNDPEGQICVDYEISFCCITVTCVTTITIGPLPCGYTREMCVALGHCWDNKEESCYVF
;
A
#
# COMPACT_ATOMS: atom_id res chain seq x y z
N MET A 1 -19.54 15.04 -37.73
CA MET A 1 -19.65 13.66 -38.20
C MET A 1 -21.13 13.33 -38.32
N GLU A 2 -21.52 12.70 -39.43
CA GLU A 2 -22.93 12.37 -39.72
C GLU A 2 -23.43 11.14 -38.92
N TYR A 3 -22.51 10.42 -38.25
CA TYR A 3 -22.78 9.21 -37.44
C TYR A 3 -22.04 9.25 -36.09
N PRO A 4 -22.48 10.05 -35.11
CA PRO A 4 -21.85 10.12 -33.80
C PRO A 4 -22.06 8.79 -33.02
N GLY A 5 -20.97 8.13 -32.64
CA GLY A 5 -20.97 6.89 -31.84
C GLY A 5 -20.74 5.58 -32.62
N GLU A 6 -20.83 5.59 -33.95
CA GLU A 6 -20.57 4.40 -34.78
C GLU A 6 -19.11 4.32 -35.28
N VAL A 7 -18.37 5.43 -35.20
CA VAL A 7 -16.95 5.53 -35.55
C VAL A 7 -16.20 6.09 -34.35
N CYS A 8 -15.11 5.42 -33.95
CA CYS A 8 -14.26 5.89 -32.86
C CYS A 8 -13.64 7.27 -33.17
N MET A 9 -13.28 8.01 -32.12
CA MET A 9 -12.68 9.34 -32.28
C MET A 9 -11.36 9.32 -33.05
N ASN A 10 -10.57 8.24 -32.92
CA ASN A 10 -9.28 8.06 -33.58
C ASN A 10 -9.18 6.66 -34.25
N PRO A 11 -9.73 6.49 -35.45
CA PRO A 11 -9.61 5.23 -36.19
C PRO A 11 -8.14 4.98 -36.60
N LEU A 12 -7.67 3.75 -36.42
CA LEU A 12 -6.32 3.34 -36.82
C LEU A 12 -6.24 3.06 -38.33
N PHE A 13 -7.29 2.47 -38.88
CA PHE A 13 -7.38 2.13 -40.30
C PHE A 13 -8.79 2.32 -40.81
N ALA A 14 -8.94 2.50 -42.12
CA ALA A 14 -10.21 2.46 -42.81
C ALA A 14 -10.15 1.43 -43.94
N ASP A 15 -11.24 0.72 -44.15
CA ASP A 15 -11.39 -0.27 -45.22
C ASP A 15 -12.77 -0.10 -45.87
N ALA A 16 -12.87 -0.45 -47.15
CA ALA A 16 -14.08 -0.25 -47.92
C ALA A 16 -14.38 -1.40 -48.88
N ARG A 17 -15.65 -1.50 -49.28
CA ARG A 17 -16.12 -2.44 -50.29
C ARG A 17 -17.23 -1.82 -51.13
N LEU A 18 -17.45 -2.36 -52.32
CA LEU A 18 -18.66 -2.09 -53.07
C LEU A 18 -19.87 -2.68 -52.33
N TYR A 19 -21.06 -2.14 -52.56
CA TYR A 19 -22.31 -2.65 -51.97
C TYR A 19 -22.55 -4.15 -52.23
N ASN A 20 -22.03 -4.69 -53.34
CA ASN A 20 -22.11 -6.11 -53.69
C ASN A 20 -21.09 -7.01 -52.94
N GLY A 21 -20.31 -6.46 -52.01
CA GLY A 21 -19.37 -7.18 -51.15
C GLY A 21 -17.94 -7.31 -51.69
N LEU A 22 -17.65 -6.87 -52.91
CA LEU A 22 -16.30 -6.91 -53.48
C LEU A 22 -15.41 -5.81 -52.88
N PRO A 23 -14.11 -6.08 -52.60
CA PRO A 23 -13.14 -5.06 -52.22
C PRO A 23 -13.14 -3.84 -53.13
N TYR A 24 -13.06 -2.64 -52.56
CA TYR A 24 -13.23 -1.37 -53.28
C TYR A 24 -12.25 -1.21 -54.47
N HIS A 25 -11.03 -1.74 -54.35
CA HIS A 25 -10.02 -1.68 -55.39
C HIS A 25 -10.33 -2.56 -56.62
N MET A 26 -11.30 -3.49 -56.52
CA MET A 26 -11.76 -4.29 -57.66
C MET A 26 -12.82 -3.58 -58.53
N GLY A 27 -13.33 -2.42 -58.09
CA GLY A 27 -14.31 -1.64 -58.86
C GLY A 27 -13.73 -0.90 -60.06
N GLY A 28 -12.40 -0.74 -60.15
CA GLY A 28 -11.76 -0.01 -61.25
C GLY A 28 -11.96 1.52 -61.22
N GLN A 29 -12.54 2.07 -60.14
CA GLN A 29 -12.59 3.52 -59.89
C GLN A 29 -11.44 3.95 -58.97
N ARG A 30 -10.97 5.19 -59.14
CA ARG A 30 -10.01 5.79 -58.21
C ARG A 30 -10.72 6.22 -56.93
N VAL A 31 -10.54 5.44 -55.87
CA VAL A 31 -11.14 5.68 -54.56
C VAL A 31 -10.03 5.87 -53.52
N TYR A 32 -10.17 6.91 -52.70
CA TYR A 32 -9.30 7.18 -51.57
C TYR A 32 -9.98 6.73 -50.29
N VAL A 33 -9.29 5.90 -49.50
CA VAL A 33 -9.77 5.40 -48.21
C VAL A 33 -8.70 5.69 -47.17
N SER A 34 -9.03 6.46 -46.13
CA SER A 34 -8.13 6.73 -45.01
C SER A 34 -8.91 6.84 -43.69
N PRO A 35 -8.26 6.59 -42.55
CA PRO A 35 -8.89 6.79 -41.24
C PRO A 35 -9.27 8.26 -40.98
N GLU A 36 -8.52 9.24 -41.50
CA GLU A 36 -8.75 10.66 -41.26
C GLU A 36 -9.86 11.24 -42.14
N ASP A 37 -9.91 10.83 -43.42
CA ASP A 37 -10.81 11.40 -44.42
C ASP A 37 -11.99 10.48 -44.78
N GLY A 38 -12.01 9.25 -44.26
CA GLY A 38 -13.01 8.24 -44.61
C GLY A 38 -12.87 7.75 -46.05
N LEU A 39 -13.98 7.70 -46.78
CA LEU A 39 -14.00 7.32 -48.20
C LEU A 39 -14.29 8.54 -49.07
N ARG A 40 -13.42 8.78 -50.05
CA ARG A 40 -13.63 9.80 -51.07
C ARG A 40 -13.55 9.18 -52.46
N CYS A 41 -14.62 9.37 -53.22
CA CYS A 41 -14.67 9.13 -54.66
C CYS A 41 -15.16 10.41 -55.36
N ASN A 42 -14.56 10.73 -56.50
CA ASN A 42 -14.91 11.91 -57.30
C ASN A 42 -15.30 11.47 -58.71
N ASN A 43 -16.51 11.83 -59.15
CA ASN A 43 -17.03 11.46 -60.47
C ASN A 43 -16.12 11.90 -61.63
N ASN A 44 -15.35 12.98 -61.43
CA ASN A 44 -14.43 13.51 -62.45
C ASN A 44 -13.10 12.75 -62.56
N ASP A 45 -12.78 11.87 -61.60
CA ASP A 45 -11.54 11.08 -61.56
C ASP A 45 -11.73 9.65 -62.10
N THR A 46 -12.88 9.39 -62.73
CA THR A 46 -13.21 8.10 -63.35
C THR A 46 -12.62 8.02 -64.77
N GLU A 47 -12.22 6.82 -65.21
CA GLU A 47 -11.63 6.62 -66.54
C GLU A 47 -12.63 6.81 -67.70
N THR A 48 -13.93 6.83 -67.38
CA THR A 48 -15.03 6.94 -68.34
C THR A 48 -15.79 8.25 -68.15
N GLU A 49 -15.86 9.08 -69.18
CA GLU A 49 -16.56 10.35 -69.15
C GLU A 49 -18.05 10.16 -68.82
N GLY A 50 -18.51 10.74 -67.70
CA GLY A 50 -19.88 10.64 -67.20
C GLY A 50 -20.17 9.46 -66.27
N GLN A 51 -19.16 8.69 -65.85
CA GLN A 51 -19.33 7.63 -64.87
C GLN A 51 -19.41 8.19 -63.43
N GLU A 52 -20.48 7.86 -62.72
CA GLU A 52 -20.65 8.21 -61.31
C GLU A 52 -19.91 7.22 -60.41
N CYS A 53 -19.48 7.69 -59.23
CA CYS A 53 -18.95 6.85 -58.17
C CYS A 53 -19.94 5.75 -57.79
N TYR A 54 -19.43 4.53 -57.63
CA TYR A 54 -20.24 3.43 -57.13
C TYR A 54 -20.68 3.65 -55.68
N ASP A 55 -21.69 2.90 -55.28
CA ASP A 55 -22.11 2.84 -53.88
C ASP A 55 -21.13 1.97 -53.08
N TYR A 56 -20.43 2.61 -52.14
CA TYR A 56 -19.40 1.99 -51.30
C TYR A 56 -19.85 1.94 -49.85
N GLN A 57 -19.46 0.87 -49.17
CA GLN A 57 -19.55 0.74 -47.72
C GLN A 57 -18.16 0.88 -47.11
N ILE A 58 -18.02 1.69 -46.08
CA ILE A 58 -16.76 1.91 -45.34
C ILE A 58 -16.90 1.37 -43.92
N ARG A 59 -15.79 0.86 -43.37
CA ARG A 59 -15.63 0.50 -41.97
C ARG A 59 -14.29 1.03 -41.45
N PHE A 60 -14.21 1.22 -40.14
CA PHE A 60 -13.00 1.69 -39.48
C PHE A 60 -12.49 0.64 -38.49
N CYS A 61 -11.18 0.43 -38.48
CA CYS A 61 -10.49 -0.29 -37.44
C CYS A 61 -10.23 0.70 -36.30
N CYS A 62 -10.88 0.50 -35.18
CA CYS A 62 -10.68 1.30 -33.99
C CYS A 62 -9.68 0.59 -33.08
N LYS A 63 -8.72 1.35 -32.52
CA LYS A 63 -8.01 0.84 -31.36
C LYS A 63 -9.06 0.73 -30.25
N LEU A 64 -9.30 -0.49 -29.77
CA LEU A 64 -9.83 -0.67 -28.43
C LEU A 64 -8.71 -0.28 -27.46
N GLU A 65 -8.35 1.00 -27.41
CA GLU A 65 -7.86 1.51 -26.14
C GLU A 65 -9.09 1.43 -25.26
N PRO A 66 -9.10 0.66 -24.15
CA PRO A 66 -10.14 0.88 -23.16
C PRO A 66 -10.00 2.36 -22.81
N PRO A 67 -10.99 3.22 -23.13
CA PRO A 67 -11.02 4.52 -22.52
C PRO A 67 -11.33 4.20 -21.06
N THR A 68 -10.27 3.99 -20.31
CA THR A 68 -10.36 3.85 -18.87
C THR A 68 -11.16 5.04 -18.41
N CYS A 69 -12.14 4.79 -17.56
CA CYS A 69 -12.83 5.79 -16.78
C CYS A 69 -11.77 6.45 -15.87
N GLN A 70 -10.87 7.25 -16.46
CA GLN A 70 -9.54 7.56 -15.89
C GLN A 70 -9.63 8.67 -14.85
N ASP A 71 -10.68 9.50 -14.97
CA ASP A 71 -11.03 10.59 -14.04
C ASP A 71 -12.47 10.42 -13.49
N HIS A 72 -13.06 9.24 -13.63
CA HIS A 72 -14.48 8.95 -13.41
C HIS A 72 -14.62 7.54 -12.82
N ASP A 73 -15.80 7.19 -12.33
CA ASP A 73 -16.03 5.89 -11.70
C ASP A 73 -16.97 5.02 -12.55
N TRP A 74 -16.64 3.74 -12.66
CA TRP A 74 -17.54 2.78 -13.29
C TRP A 74 -18.73 2.46 -12.38
N SER A 75 -19.93 2.45 -12.94
CA SER A 75 -21.09 1.85 -12.29
C SER A 75 -20.88 0.33 -12.12
N PRO A 76 -21.71 -0.33 -11.29
CA PRO A 76 -21.92 -1.76 -11.40
C PRO A 76 -22.34 -2.17 -12.81
N TYR A 77 -22.19 -3.46 -13.12
CA TYR A 77 -22.80 -4.03 -14.31
C TYR A 77 -24.32 -4.18 -14.12
N PHE A 78 -25.06 -3.94 -15.20
CA PHE A 78 -26.50 -4.04 -15.31
C PHE A 78 -26.84 -5.04 -16.40
N ASN A 79 -27.71 -5.98 -16.06
CA ASN A 79 -28.41 -6.88 -16.97
C ASN A 79 -29.90 -6.77 -16.60
N THR A 80 -30.67 -6.05 -17.43
CA THR A 80 -32.08 -5.74 -17.24
C THR A 80 -32.98 -6.48 -18.23
N ASP A 81 -32.42 -7.03 -19.31
CA ASP A 81 -33.12 -7.82 -20.31
C ASP A 81 -32.39 -9.13 -20.56
N ASP A 82 -33.13 -10.24 -20.59
CA ASP A 82 -32.57 -11.52 -21.05
C ASP A 82 -32.59 -11.55 -22.60
N PRO A 83 -31.71 -12.31 -23.28
CA PRO A 83 -31.61 -12.38 -24.75
C PRO A 83 -32.80 -13.11 -25.42
N SER A 84 -34.00 -12.58 -25.23
CA SER A 84 -35.28 -13.17 -25.58
C SER A 84 -36.03 -12.30 -26.59
N GLY A 85 -36.98 -12.90 -27.32
CA GLY A 85 -37.74 -12.16 -28.33
C GLY A 85 -36.87 -11.61 -29.47
N GLU A 86 -36.72 -10.28 -29.55
CA GLU A 86 -36.06 -9.59 -30.67
C GLU A 86 -34.54 -9.44 -30.50
N GLY A 87 -33.99 -9.70 -29.31
CA GLY A 87 -32.58 -9.46 -29.04
C GLY A 87 -32.30 -9.40 -27.55
N ASP A 88 -31.32 -8.56 -27.21
CA ASP A 88 -30.89 -8.28 -25.85
C ASP A 88 -30.67 -6.75 -25.71
N PHE A 89 -31.28 -6.12 -24.71
CA PHE A 89 -31.41 -4.67 -24.62
C PHE A 89 -31.20 -4.10 -23.22
N GLU A 90 -30.07 -3.43 -23.02
CA GLU A 90 -29.73 -2.77 -21.76
C GLU A 90 -29.91 -1.26 -21.86
N PHE A 91 -31.16 -0.81 -21.76
CA PHE A 91 -31.51 0.60 -21.94
C PHE A 91 -31.17 1.46 -20.70
N LEU A 92 -30.44 2.55 -20.93
CA LEU A 92 -30.05 3.48 -19.87
C LEU A 92 -31.26 4.04 -19.11
N PHE A 93 -32.35 4.36 -19.80
CA PHE A 93 -33.54 4.93 -19.16
C PHE A 93 -34.23 3.93 -18.22
N GLU A 94 -34.18 2.63 -18.54
CA GLU A 94 -34.74 1.59 -17.68
C GLU A 94 -33.84 1.32 -16.48
N ILE A 95 -32.53 1.27 -16.72
CA ILE A 95 -31.51 1.15 -15.66
C ILE A 95 -31.62 2.31 -14.67
N GLN A 96 -31.71 3.56 -15.14
CA GLN A 96 -31.89 4.73 -14.28
C GLN A 96 -33.21 4.71 -13.49
N ARG A 97 -34.26 4.11 -14.06
CA ARG A 97 -35.56 3.96 -13.39
C ARG A 97 -35.53 2.85 -12.34
N LEU A 98 -34.87 1.74 -12.63
CA LEU A 98 -34.79 0.56 -11.76
C LEU A 98 -33.75 0.73 -10.65
N TYR A 99 -32.62 1.38 -10.94
CA TYR A 99 -31.48 1.50 -10.04
C TYR A 99 -30.98 2.96 -9.92
N PRO A 100 -31.84 3.93 -9.57
CA PRO A 100 -31.48 5.35 -9.51
C PRO A 100 -30.31 5.69 -8.59
N LYS A 101 -29.96 4.83 -7.62
CA LYS A 101 -28.79 5.00 -6.74
C LYS A 101 -27.52 4.32 -7.25
N ALA A 102 -27.60 3.45 -8.25
CA ALA A 102 -26.47 2.69 -8.78
C ALA A 102 -25.87 3.27 -10.07
N ILE A 103 -26.50 4.30 -10.64
CA ILE A 103 -26.05 4.94 -11.88
C ILE A 103 -26.21 6.46 -11.79
N CYS A 104 -25.29 7.20 -12.41
CA CYS A 104 -25.40 8.64 -12.55
C CYS A 104 -26.46 9.06 -13.58
N SER A 105 -26.93 10.31 -13.50
CA SER A 105 -27.90 10.86 -14.45
C SER A 105 -27.34 11.03 -15.87
N SER A 106 -26.02 11.25 -15.97
CA SER A 106 -25.35 11.58 -17.23
C SER A 106 -24.02 10.84 -17.35
N PRO A 107 -24.03 9.57 -17.78
CA PRO A 107 -22.81 8.84 -18.12
C PRO A 107 -22.02 9.52 -19.22
N VAL A 108 -20.70 9.41 -19.16
CA VAL A 108 -19.78 9.92 -20.20
C VAL A 108 -19.23 8.81 -21.09
N TRP A 109 -19.33 7.56 -20.64
CA TRP A 109 -18.91 6.39 -21.38
C TRP A 109 -19.73 5.16 -20.99
N MET A 110 -19.63 4.10 -21.78
CA MET A 110 -20.16 2.79 -21.43
C MET A 110 -19.31 1.67 -22.03
N GLU A 111 -19.40 0.50 -21.42
CA GLU A 111 -18.93 -0.75 -22.01
C GLU A 111 -19.95 -1.87 -21.79
N ALA A 112 -19.81 -2.92 -22.58
CA ALA A 112 -20.65 -4.10 -22.53
C ALA A 112 -19.77 -5.35 -22.59
N ARG A 113 -20.18 -6.40 -21.89
CA ARG A 113 -19.56 -7.73 -21.94
C ARG A 113 -20.64 -8.80 -21.89
N LYS A 114 -20.29 -10.03 -22.26
CA LYS A 114 -21.22 -11.15 -22.08
C LYS A 114 -21.30 -11.50 -20.60
N VAL A 115 -22.47 -11.89 -20.12
CA VAL A 115 -22.64 -12.34 -18.74
C VAL A 115 -21.72 -13.55 -18.47
N ASN A 116 -21.05 -13.55 -17.32
CA ASN A 116 -20.04 -14.55 -16.92
C ASN A 116 -18.77 -14.59 -17.79
N ASP A 117 -18.52 -13.57 -18.62
CA ASP A 117 -17.30 -13.44 -19.42
C ASP A 117 -16.66 -12.06 -19.17
N GLU A 118 -15.48 -12.05 -18.55
CA GLU A 118 -14.76 -10.80 -18.26
C GLU A 118 -14.17 -10.14 -19.51
N THR A 119 -14.21 -10.83 -20.65
CA THR A 119 -13.64 -10.32 -21.89
C THR A 119 -14.65 -9.47 -22.66
N MET A 120 -14.22 -8.26 -23.03
CA MET A 120 -14.95 -7.36 -23.93
C MET A 120 -14.82 -7.87 -25.38
N PHE A 121 -15.36 -9.05 -25.68
CA PHE A 121 -15.47 -9.57 -27.05
C PHE A 121 -16.89 -9.38 -27.58
N ILE A 122 -16.97 -8.54 -28.61
CA ILE A 122 -18.18 -8.29 -29.39
C ILE A 122 -17.96 -8.95 -30.76
N ASP A 123 -18.27 -10.24 -30.86
CA ASP A 123 -18.31 -11.02 -32.12
C ASP A 123 -19.69 -10.95 -32.79
N GLN A 124 -20.66 -10.26 -32.16
CA GLN A 124 -21.98 -9.94 -32.71
C GLN A 124 -22.09 -8.46 -33.08
N ASN A 125 -22.99 -8.16 -34.02
CA ASN A 125 -23.37 -6.80 -34.35
C ASN A 125 -24.24 -6.22 -33.24
N VAL A 126 -23.67 -5.30 -32.47
CA VAL A 126 -24.29 -4.65 -31.31
C VAL A 126 -24.10 -3.13 -31.38
N HIS A 127 -24.99 -2.39 -30.71
CA HIS A 127 -24.99 -0.93 -30.68
C HIS A 127 -24.76 -0.46 -29.25
N LEU A 128 -23.68 0.29 -29.01
CA LEU A 128 -23.39 0.92 -27.72
C LEU A 128 -23.57 2.43 -27.84
N ASN A 129 -24.35 3.02 -26.95
CA ASN A 129 -24.49 4.46 -26.84
C ASN A 129 -24.68 4.86 -25.38
N HIS A 130 -23.70 5.54 -24.77
CA HIS A 130 -23.74 5.91 -23.35
C HIS A 130 -24.91 6.83 -22.95
N THR A 131 -25.68 7.38 -23.90
CA THR A 131 -26.92 8.14 -23.64
C THR A 131 -28.21 7.33 -23.84
N LYS A 132 -28.14 6.16 -24.47
CA LYS A 132 -29.31 5.30 -24.76
C LYS A 132 -29.23 3.92 -24.10
N GLY A 133 -28.04 3.37 -23.95
CA GLY A 133 -27.79 2.00 -23.51
C GLY A 133 -27.17 1.12 -24.60
N PHE A 134 -27.32 -0.19 -24.42
CA PHE A 134 -26.85 -1.22 -25.33
C PHE A 134 -28.02 -1.91 -26.03
N GLN A 135 -27.79 -2.33 -27.27
CA GLN A 135 -28.79 -3.04 -28.06
C GLN A 135 -28.10 -4.08 -28.94
N CYS A 136 -28.52 -5.33 -28.82
CA CYS A 136 -28.25 -6.39 -29.77
C CYS A 136 -29.57 -6.81 -30.41
N PHE A 137 -29.62 -6.92 -31.74
CA PHE A 137 -30.79 -7.42 -32.45
C PHE A 137 -30.52 -8.78 -33.08
N ASN A 138 -31.43 -9.74 -32.87
CA ASN A 138 -31.34 -11.09 -33.43
C ASN A 138 -31.25 -11.06 -34.97
N TRP A 139 -32.02 -10.19 -35.62
CA TRP A 139 -32.08 -10.11 -37.09
C TRP A 139 -30.81 -9.52 -37.74
N GLN A 140 -29.96 -8.84 -36.97
CA GLN A 140 -28.69 -8.28 -37.44
C GLN A 140 -27.52 -9.27 -37.33
N ASN A 141 -27.77 -10.43 -36.71
CA ASN A 141 -26.78 -11.43 -36.37
C ASN A 141 -27.10 -12.77 -37.02
N HIS A 142 -26.08 -13.60 -37.24
CA HIS A 142 -26.27 -14.95 -37.80
C HIS A 142 -26.94 -15.92 -36.82
N GLN A 143 -26.93 -15.58 -35.53
CA GLN A 143 -27.52 -16.33 -34.42
C GLN A 143 -28.19 -15.34 -33.47
N SER A 144 -28.99 -15.84 -32.53
CA SER A 144 -29.56 -15.02 -31.47
C SER A 144 -28.47 -14.28 -30.69
N CYS A 145 -28.79 -13.10 -30.20
CA CYS A 145 -27.95 -12.33 -29.30
C CYS A 145 -27.51 -13.19 -28.12
N TYR A 146 -26.26 -13.03 -27.72
CA TYR A 146 -25.81 -13.48 -26.42
C TYR A 146 -26.46 -12.61 -25.34
N ASP A 147 -26.34 -13.08 -24.10
CA ASP A 147 -26.71 -12.34 -22.90
C ASP A 147 -25.58 -11.36 -22.54
N TYR A 148 -25.85 -10.06 -22.61
CA TYR A 148 -24.90 -8.99 -22.33
C TYR A 148 -25.27 -8.23 -21.06
N GLU A 149 -24.24 -7.77 -20.36
CA GLU A 149 -24.38 -6.81 -19.27
C GLU A 149 -23.54 -5.56 -19.58
N VAL A 150 -24.03 -4.41 -19.12
CA VAL A 150 -23.42 -3.10 -19.37
C VAL A 150 -23.02 -2.40 -18.11
N ARG A 151 -21.97 -1.59 -18.18
CA ARG A 151 -21.67 -0.59 -17.15
C ARG A 151 -21.36 0.76 -17.77
N PHE A 152 -21.53 1.80 -16.98
CA PHE A 152 -21.46 3.19 -17.39
C PHE A 152 -20.38 3.91 -16.62
N CYS A 153 -19.57 4.70 -17.32
CA CYS A 153 -18.57 5.56 -16.69
C CYS A 153 -19.25 6.86 -16.27
N CYS A 154 -19.20 7.15 -14.97
CA CYS A 154 -19.97 8.18 -14.33
C CYS A 154 -19.05 9.23 -13.66
N PRO A 155 -19.26 10.53 -13.90
CA PRO A 155 -18.45 11.57 -13.26
C PRO A 155 -18.68 11.63 -11.75
N GLY A 156 -17.62 11.42 -10.97
CA GLY A 156 -17.64 11.55 -9.51
C GLY A 156 -18.62 10.61 -8.81
N PHE A 157 -18.73 9.37 -9.29
CA PHE A 157 -19.72 8.41 -8.86
C PHE A 157 -19.10 7.31 -8.00
N TYR A 158 -18.83 7.65 -6.73
CA TYR A 158 -18.23 6.80 -5.69
C TYR A 158 -17.01 5.96 -6.15
N PRO A 159 -15.82 6.21 -5.60
CA PRO A 159 -14.67 5.36 -5.91
C PRO A 159 -15.02 3.91 -5.57
N ILE A 160 -14.94 3.04 -6.58
CA ILE A 160 -14.90 1.60 -6.33
C ILE A 160 -13.70 1.39 -5.42
N ALA A 161 -13.92 0.72 -4.28
CA ALA A 161 -12.85 0.41 -3.36
C ALA A 161 -11.77 -0.42 -4.09
N GLU A 162 -10.64 0.19 -4.41
CA GLU A 162 -9.50 -0.50 -5.00
C GLU A 162 -8.70 -1.23 -3.91
N CYS A 163 -8.15 -2.39 -4.27
CA CYS A 163 -7.38 -3.25 -3.36
C CYS A 163 -6.08 -3.71 -4.02
N GLU A 164 -5.36 -2.77 -4.64
CA GLU A 164 -4.07 -3.04 -5.25
C GLU A 164 -3.00 -3.35 -4.18
N GLU A 165 -2.12 -4.31 -4.48
CA GLU A 165 -1.04 -4.79 -3.59
C GLU A 165 -1.52 -5.33 -2.22
N LYS A 166 -2.79 -5.72 -2.14
CA LYS A 166 -3.48 -6.18 -0.93
C LYS A 166 -4.27 -7.46 -1.21
N TYR A 167 -5.04 -7.96 -0.24
CA TYR A 167 -6.00 -9.03 -0.47
C TYR A 167 -7.37 -8.67 0.08
N TRP A 168 -8.39 -9.11 -0.63
CA TRP A 168 -9.75 -9.09 -0.13
C TRP A 168 -9.96 -10.26 0.82
N THR A 169 -10.57 -10.02 1.97
CA THR A 169 -11.12 -11.10 2.80
C THR A 169 -12.23 -11.84 2.03
N SER A 170 -12.64 -12.99 2.55
CA SER A 170 -13.96 -13.54 2.27
C SER A 170 -15.06 -12.53 2.62
N PHE A 171 -16.23 -12.71 2.04
CA PHE A 171 -17.40 -11.94 2.46
C PHE A 171 -17.91 -12.42 3.82
N PHE A 172 -18.21 -11.45 4.69
CA PHE A 172 -18.86 -11.61 5.97
C PHE A 172 -20.34 -11.25 5.82
N ASN A 173 -21.20 -12.18 6.23
CA ASN A 173 -22.65 -12.03 6.39
C ASN A 173 -22.95 -12.54 7.80
N ARG A 174 -22.85 -11.64 8.77
CA ARG A 174 -22.89 -11.93 10.20
C ARG A 174 -24.28 -11.69 10.78
N ASP A 175 -24.97 -10.67 10.29
CA ASP A 175 -26.28 -10.26 10.76
C ASP A 175 -27.36 -10.60 9.73
N GLN A 176 -28.58 -10.84 10.20
CA GLN A 176 -29.72 -10.99 9.30
C GLN A 176 -30.49 -9.67 9.28
N PRO A 177 -31.28 -9.37 8.23
CA PRO A 177 -32.03 -8.11 8.13
C PRO A 177 -33.22 -8.00 9.10
N ASP A 178 -33.24 -8.80 10.17
CA ASP A 178 -34.30 -8.81 11.16
C ASP A 178 -34.10 -7.70 12.22
N GLY A 179 -35.00 -7.65 13.21
CA GLY A 179 -34.91 -6.66 14.28
C GLY A 179 -34.81 -5.20 13.81
N LEU A 180 -33.65 -4.57 14.05
CA LEU A 180 -33.40 -3.14 13.78
C LEU A 180 -32.87 -2.84 12.37
N GLY A 181 -32.50 -3.85 11.59
CA GLY A 181 -31.85 -3.70 10.30
C GLY A 181 -30.76 -4.75 10.10
N ASP A 182 -29.85 -4.48 9.17
CA ASP A 182 -28.73 -5.36 8.88
C ASP A 182 -27.41 -4.62 9.16
N PHE A 183 -26.55 -5.23 10.00
CA PHE A 183 -25.39 -4.60 10.60
C PHE A 183 -24.10 -5.43 10.48
N GLU A 184 -23.49 -5.38 9.30
CA GLU A 184 -22.15 -5.90 9.03
C GLU A 184 -21.04 -4.93 9.54
N THR A 185 -21.04 -4.65 10.84
CA THR A 185 -20.11 -3.69 11.44
C THR A 185 -18.71 -4.30 11.62
N ALA A 186 -17.67 -3.51 11.31
CA ALA A 186 -16.28 -3.97 11.40
C ALA A 186 -15.90 -4.40 12.83
N ALA A 187 -16.44 -3.74 13.86
CA ALA A 187 -16.19 -4.08 15.25
C ALA A 187 -16.76 -5.45 15.65
N LEU A 188 -17.98 -5.76 15.21
CA LEU A 188 -18.62 -7.06 15.50
C LEU A 188 -17.99 -8.17 14.67
N ILE A 189 -17.68 -7.92 13.40
CA ILE A 189 -16.94 -8.86 12.54
C ILE A 189 -15.57 -9.17 13.14
N LYS A 190 -14.83 -8.16 13.61
CA LYS A 190 -13.52 -8.38 14.25
C LYS A 190 -13.62 -9.16 15.56
N PHE A 191 -14.74 -9.03 16.28
CA PHE A 191 -14.98 -9.76 17.52
C PHE A 191 -15.28 -11.24 17.26
N ASP A 192 -16.11 -11.54 16.26
CA ASP A 192 -16.51 -12.91 15.92
C ASP A 192 -15.45 -13.64 15.06
N PHE A 193 -14.73 -12.91 14.21
CA PHE A 193 -13.69 -13.40 13.30
C PHE A 193 -12.36 -12.64 13.50
N PRO A 194 -11.71 -12.78 14.67
CA PRO A 194 -10.52 -12.01 15.02
C PRO A 194 -9.31 -12.28 14.12
N GLU A 195 -9.27 -13.40 13.43
CA GLU A 195 -8.14 -13.79 12.57
C GLU A 195 -8.41 -13.49 11.09
N GLU A 196 -9.68 -13.43 10.66
CA GLU A 196 -10.04 -13.21 9.26
C GLU A 196 -10.06 -11.73 8.87
N LEU A 197 -10.34 -10.83 9.83
CA LEU A 197 -10.31 -9.39 9.61
C LEU A 197 -9.02 -8.78 10.15
N CYS A 198 -8.19 -8.16 9.29
CA CYS A 198 -6.98 -7.47 9.70
C CYS A 198 -7.24 -6.29 10.67
N LYS A 199 -6.22 -5.85 11.41
CA LYS A 199 -6.34 -4.73 12.37
C LYS A 199 -6.68 -3.40 11.69
N HIS A 200 -6.20 -3.19 10.47
CA HIS A 200 -6.32 -1.94 9.73
C HIS A 200 -6.77 -2.21 8.28
N PRO A 201 -8.06 -2.49 8.05
CA PRO A 201 -8.58 -2.58 6.70
C PRO A 201 -8.48 -1.22 6.00
N THR A 202 -8.15 -1.24 4.72
CA THR A 202 -7.92 0.00 3.95
C THR A 202 -9.06 0.32 2.99
N ALA A 203 -9.92 -0.66 2.70
CA ALA A 203 -11.08 -0.49 1.86
C ALA A 203 -12.17 -1.48 2.29
N ILE A 204 -13.42 -1.20 1.91
CA ILE A 204 -14.56 -2.07 2.17
C ILE A 204 -15.38 -2.19 0.89
N GLN A 205 -15.91 -3.38 0.64
CA GLN A 205 -16.85 -3.65 -0.43
C GLN A 205 -18.07 -4.34 0.13
N ALA A 206 -19.25 -3.96 -0.34
CA ALA A 206 -20.52 -4.58 0.03
C ALA A 206 -21.26 -5.11 -1.20
N ARG A 207 -22.05 -6.16 -1.00
CA ARG A 207 -22.95 -6.73 -2.01
C ARG A 207 -24.16 -7.39 -1.36
N LEU A 208 -25.15 -7.73 -2.17
CA LEU A 208 -26.21 -8.65 -1.77
C LEU A 208 -25.70 -10.11 -1.83
N PRO A 209 -26.31 -11.05 -1.09
CA PRO A 209 -25.89 -12.46 -1.08
C PRO A 209 -25.92 -13.17 -2.45
N ASP A 210 -26.67 -12.65 -3.41
CA ASP A 210 -26.71 -13.14 -4.79
C ASP A 210 -25.56 -12.62 -5.66
N GLY A 211 -24.68 -11.80 -5.11
CA GLY A 211 -23.52 -11.23 -5.79
C GLY A 211 -23.74 -9.83 -6.35
N LEU A 212 -24.98 -9.30 -6.36
CA LEU A 212 -25.28 -7.98 -6.91
C LEU A 212 -24.68 -6.86 -6.07
N HIS A 213 -24.23 -5.79 -6.74
CA HIS A 213 -23.66 -4.64 -6.04
C HIS A 213 -24.69 -3.97 -5.12
N TYR A 214 -24.31 -3.60 -3.90
CA TYR A 214 -25.26 -3.13 -2.87
C TYR A 214 -26.15 -1.95 -3.34
N LEU A 215 -25.63 -1.06 -4.20
CA LEU A 215 -26.39 0.08 -4.74
C LEU A 215 -27.60 -0.33 -5.58
N MET A 216 -27.62 -1.56 -6.13
CA MET A 216 -28.75 -2.10 -6.88
C MET A 216 -29.99 -2.34 -6.01
N SER A 217 -29.82 -2.37 -4.68
CA SER A 217 -30.95 -2.45 -3.74
C SER A 217 -31.80 -1.17 -3.68
N ASN A 218 -31.27 -0.02 -4.12
CA ASN A 218 -31.83 1.32 -3.88
C ASN A 218 -32.06 1.71 -2.40
N GLN A 219 -31.54 0.94 -1.45
CA GLN A 219 -31.70 1.21 -0.03
C GLN A 219 -30.72 2.27 0.46
N ASP A 220 -31.11 2.99 1.52
CA ASP A 220 -30.22 3.95 2.18
C ASP A 220 -29.33 3.21 3.17
N ILE A 221 -28.14 2.83 2.70
CA ILE A 221 -27.12 2.18 3.52
C ILE A 221 -25.97 3.14 3.84
N PHE A 222 -25.36 2.95 4.99
CA PHE A 222 -24.09 3.57 5.33
C PHE A 222 -22.97 2.54 5.17
N LEU A 223 -21.92 2.90 4.43
CA LEU A 223 -20.77 2.03 4.18
C LEU A 223 -19.48 2.81 4.49
N ASN A 224 -18.70 2.30 5.43
CA ASN A 224 -17.44 2.92 5.85
C ASN A 224 -16.43 1.84 6.26
N VAL A 225 -15.16 2.02 5.92
CA VAL A 225 -14.12 1.01 6.22
C VAL A 225 -13.92 0.75 7.71
N THR A 226 -14.11 1.77 8.56
CA THR A 226 -13.92 1.67 10.01
C THR A 226 -15.17 1.20 10.73
N GLU A 227 -16.35 1.58 10.25
CA GLU A 227 -17.63 1.22 10.90
C GLU A 227 -18.24 -0.06 10.33
N GLY A 228 -18.01 -0.39 9.06
CA GLY A 228 -18.64 -1.48 8.33
C GLY A 228 -19.82 -1.03 7.47
N LEU A 229 -20.78 -1.93 7.25
CA LEU A 229 -22.07 -1.62 6.64
C LEU A 229 -23.15 -1.52 7.71
N ILE A 230 -24.01 -0.51 7.57
CA ILE A 230 -25.16 -0.28 8.43
C ILE A 230 -26.38 0.03 7.56
N CYS A 231 -27.35 -0.87 7.57
CA CYS A 231 -28.71 -0.60 7.12
C CYS A 231 -29.64 -0.54 8.33
N ARG A 232 -30.51 0.47 8.40
CA ARG A 232 -31.51 0.57 9.47
C ARG A 232 -32.93 0.50 8.95
N ASN A 233 -33.75 -0.34 9.59
CA ASN A 233 -35.15 -0.55 9.22
C ASN A 233 -36.00 0.72 9.35
N ASP A 234 -35.68 1.61 10.30
CA ASP A 234 -36.42 2.86 10.54
C ASP A 234 -36.18 3.93 9.47
N ILE A 235 -35.07 3.84 8.73
CA ILE A 235 -34.74 4.76 7.63
C ILE A 235 -35.22 4.18 6.30
N THR A 236 -34.92 2.90 6.06
CA THR A 236 -35.11 2.25 4.76
C THR A 236 -36.49 1.61 4.59
N GLY A 237 -37.24 1.42 5.68
CA GLY A 237 -38.54 0.74 5.65
C GLY A 237 -38.44 -0.79 5.60
N GLY A 238 -37.33 -1.33 6.10
CA GLY A 238 -36.96 -2.75 6.04
C GLY A 238 -35.71 -2.96 5.19
N CYS A 239 -34.66 -3.51 5.80
CA CYS A 239 -33.39 -3.79 5.15
C CYS A 239 -33.45 -5.09 4.33
N LEU A 240 -32.72 -5.13 3.23
CA LEU A 240 -32.28 -6.37 2.60
C LEU A 240 -31.08 -6.93 3.37
N ASP A 241 -30.76 -8.17 3.05
CA ASP A 241 -29.54 -8.84 3.51
C ASP A 241 -28.34 -8.36 2.70
N TYR A 242 -27.22 -8.12 3.38
CA TYR A 242 -25.98 -7.64 2.81
C TYR A 242 -24.80 -8.43 3.34
N GLU A 243 -23.75 -8.48 2.55
CA GLU A 243 -22.47 -9.02 2.98
C GLU A 243 -21.33 -8.07 2.60
N VAL A 244 -20.32 -7.99 3.46
CA VAL A 244 -19.18 -7.10 3.30
C VAL A 244 -17.87 -7.87 3.26
N ARG A 245 -16.90 -7.37 2.53
CA ARG A 245 -15.51 -7.80 2.64
C ARG A 245 -14.61 -6.61 2.80
N PHE A 246 -13.44 -6.85 3.39
CA PHE A 246 -12.47 -5.81 3.66
C PHE A 246 -11.20 -6.05 2.85
N CYS A 247 -10.62 -4.96 2.37
CA CYS A 247 -9.32 -5.00 1.73
C CYS A 247 -8.28 -4.89 2.83
N CYS A 248 -7.58 -6.00 3.06
CA CYS A 248 -6.55 -6.14 4.06
C CYS A 248 -5.16 -6.11 3.41
N PRO A 249 -4.18 -5.47 4.06
CA PRO A 249 -2.80 -5.57 3.61
C PRO A 249 -2.34 -7.03 3.58
N LYS A 250 -1.83 -7.49 2.43
CA LYS A 250 -1.12 -8.78 2.30
C LYS A 250 0.04 -8.72 3.25
N ALA A 251 -0.12 -9.39 4.41
CA ALA A 251 0.78 -9.37 5.58
C ALA A 251 1.87 -8.33 5.36
N GLU A 252 1.48 -7.05 5.54
CA GLU A 252 2.39 -5.94 5.32
C GLU A 252 3.64 -6.31 6.11
N THR A 253 4.80 -6.32 5.43
CA THR A 253 6.08 -6.23 6.12
C THR A 253 5.86 -5.19 7.20
N PRO A 254 5.84 -5.59 8.48
CA PRO A 254 5.35 -4.73 9.54
C PRO A 254 6.02 -3.36 9.42
N TYR A 255 5.29 -2.26 9.62
CA TYR A 255 5.91 -0.95 9.45
C TYR A 255 7.20 -0.89 10.29
N CYS A 256 8.34 -0.73 9.61
CA CYS A 256 9.64 -0.65 10.24
C CYS A 256 10.21 0.74 9.97
N PRO A 257 10.36 1.60 11.00
CA PRO A 257 10.96 2.91 10.79
C PRO A 257 12.35 2.77 10.17
N ASN A 258 12.61 3.52 9.10
CA ASN A 258 13.84 3.48 8.32
C ASN A 258 14.20 2.11 7.72
N ASP A 259 13.22 1.20 7.60
CA ASP A 259 13.41 -0.15 7.04
C ASP A 259 14.56 -0.96 7.68
N ALA A 260 14.81 -0.70 8.98
CA ALA A 260 15.91 -1.23 9.76
C ALA A 260 15.67 -2.67 10.23
N TRP A 261 15.41 -3.57 9.28
CA TRP A 261 15.24 -4.99 9.54
C TRP A 261 16.58 -5.71 9.72
N THR A 262 16.62 -6.67 10.64
CA THR A 262 17.67 -7.69 10.64
C THR A 262 17.57 -8.56 9.37
N PRO A 263 18.63 -9.29 9.00
CA PRO A 263 18.48 -10.46 8.14
C PRO A 263 17.43 -11.42 8.72
N PHE A 264 16.85 -12.25 7.86
CA PHE A 264 16.11 -13.41 8.34
C PHE A 264 17.07 -14.36 9.07
N LEU A 265 16.59 -14.89 10.19
CA LEU A 265 17.28 -15.77 11.12
C LEU A 265 16.51 -17.07 11.16
N ASP A 266 17.26 -18.14 11.00
CA ASP A 266 16.84 -19.54 11.01
C ASP A 266 17.87 -20.27 11.85
N HIS A 267 17.48 -20.64 13.06
CA HIS A 267 18.31 -21.28 14.06
C HIS A 267 17.80 -22.67 14.47
N ASP A 268 16.50 -22.93 14.36
CA ASP A 268 15.84 -24.17 14.76
C ASP A 268 15.06 -24.80 13.59
N ASP A 269 15.64 -25.84 12.96
CA ASP A 269 14.93 -26.63 11.96
C ASP A 269 13.71 -27.38 12.59
N PRO A 270 12.62 -27.63 11.84
CA PRO A 270 11.44 -28.33 12.35
C PRO A 270 11.76 -29.75 12.85
N GLY A 271 11.74 -29.88 14.17
CA GLY A 271 12.17 -31.08 14.89
C GLY A 271 11.02 -31.96 15.38
N LEU A 272 11.27 -32.69 16.48
CA LEU A 272 10.26 -33.53 17.13
C LEU A 272 9.14 -32.71 17.79
N TYR A 273 9.45 -31.50 18.26
CA TYR A 273 8.53 -30.68 19.03
C TYR A 273 7.89 -29.54 18.21
N GLY A 274 8.56 -29.07 17.17
CA GLY A 274 8.12 -27.94 16.37
C GLY A 274 9.33 -27.20 15.82
N ASP A 275 9.13 -25.91 15.55
CA ASP A 275 10.12 -24.94 15.08
C ASP A 275 10.00 -23.68 15.96
N TYR A 276 11.13 -23.21 16.48
CA TYR A 276 11.19 -22.18 17.52
C TYR A 276 12.27 -21.11 17.29
N GLU A 277 11.92 -20.05 16.57
CA GLU A 277 12.74 -18.83 16.48
C GLU A 277 12.46 -17.81 17.58
N THR A 278 12.77 -18.19 18.83
CA THR A 278 12.43 -17.36 20.00
C THR A 278 13.36 -16.16 20.19
N LEU A 279 12.80 -15.00 20.52
CA LEU A 279 13.57 -13.77 20.72
C LEU A 279 14.67 -13.92 21.80
N PRO A 280 14.41 -14.48 23.01
CA PRO A 280 15.45 -14.60 24.02
C PRO A 280 16.63 -15.49 23.61
N GLN A 281 16.36 -16.56 22.84
CA GLN A 281 17.40 -17.45 22.32
C GLN A 281 18.23 -16.75 21.26
N LEU A 282 17.57 -16.11 20.30
CA LEU A 282 18.24 -15.40 19.22
C LEU A 282 19.04 -14.19 19.72
N GLN A 283 18.56 -13.45 20.73
CA GLN A 283 19.33 -12.38 21.38
C GLN A 283 20.59 -12.90 22.09
N ALA A 284 20.55 -14.10 22.67
CA ALA A 284 21.73 -14.70 23.31
C ALA A 284 22.79 -15.13 22.27
N ILE A 285 22.36 -15.49 21.06
CA ILE A 285 23.24 -15.92 19.97
C ILE A 285 23.76 -14.72 19.16
N TYR A 286 22.91 -13.72 18.94
CA TYR A 286 23.16 -12.54 18.12
C TYR A 286 22.93 -11.21 18.87
N PRO A 287 23.63 -10.96 19.99
CA PRO A 287 23.37 -9.81 20.88
C PRO A 287 23.56 -8.45 20.22
N GLU A 288 24.45 -8.36 19.23
CA GLU A 288 24.75 -7.12 18.49
C GLU A 288 23.84 -6.92 17.26
N LEU A 289 23.09 -7.95 16.86
CA LEU A 289 22.23 -7.91 15.67
C LEU A 289 20.78 -7.57 16.04
N ILE A 290 20.31 -8.07 17.19
CA ILE A 290 18.92 -7.95 17.61
C ILE A 290 18.85 -7.00 18.80
N CYS A 291 18.16 -5.89 18.60
CA CYS A 291 17.90 -4.92 19.65
C CYS A 291 17.13 -5.56 20.83
N ASN A 292 17.32 -5.00 22.03
CA ASN A 292 16.67 -5.48 23.26
C ASN A 292 15.13 -5.48 23.16
N LYS A 293 14.57 -4.54 22.38
CA LYS A 293 13.13 -4.38 22.19
C LYS A 293 12.81 -4.15 20.71
N PRO A 294 12.55 -5.22 19.94
CA PRO A 294 12.10 -5.10 18.56
C PRO A 294 10.84 -4.24 18.44
N PHE A 295 10.81 -3.38 17.41
CA PHE A 295 9.63 -2.57 17.08
C PHE A 295 8.54 -3.40 16.41
N ALA A 296 8.96 -4.35 15.59
CA ALA A 296 8.09 -5.27 14.87
C ALA A 296 8.83 -6.57 14.54
N VAL A 297 8.10 -7.58 14.12
CA VAL A 297 8.65 -8.89 13.75
C VAL A 297 7.96 -9.42 12.50
N GLU A 298 8.75 -10.04 11.62
CA GLU A 298 8.26 -10.67 10.40
C GLU A 298 8.78 -12.10 10.33
N ALA A 299 7.96 -13.00 9.80
CA ALA A 299 8.35 -14.38 9.55
C ALA A 299 7.98 -14.80 8.12
N ARG A 300 8.64 -15.84 7.62
CA ARG A 300 8.29 -16.50 6.37
C ARG A 300 8.81 -17.94 6.38
N LEU A 301 8.43 -18.72 5.38
CA LEU A 301 9.03 -20.03 5.15
C LEU A 301 10.46 -19.85 4.60
N VAL A 302 11.38 -20.78 4.92
CA VAL A 302 12.77 -20.74 4.42
C VAL A 302 12.86 -20.73 2.88
N ASN A 303 11.83 -21.24 2.19
CA ASN A 303 11.73 -21.18 0.72
C ASN A 303 11.36 -19.78 0.17
N GLY A 304 11.13 -18.79 1.05
CA GLY A 304 10.76 -17.40 0.72
C GLY A 304 9.26 -17.13 0.59
N GLU A 305 8.41 -18.15 0.74
CA GLU A 305 6.95 -18.00 0.71
C GLU A 305 6.39 -17.45 2.02
N SER A 306 5.24 -16.78 1.93
CA SER A 306 4.60 -16.18 3.11
C SER A 306 4.09 -17.25 4.08
N TYR A 307 4.34 -17.06 5.38
CA TYR A 307 3.92 -18.03 6.42
C TYR A 307 2.40 -18.25 6.48
N VAL A 308 1.60 -17.27 6.02
CA VAL A 308 0.13 -17.32 6.03
C VAL A 308 -0.44 -18.28 4.98
N LEU A 309 0.35 -18.68 3.98
CA LEU A 309 -0.07 -19.68 2.97
C LEU A 309 -0.03 -21.12 3.52
N GLY A 310 0.60 -21.33 4.68
CA GLY A 310 0.80 -22.66 5.26
C GLY A 310 -0.38 -23.20 6.06
N GLU A 311 -1.41 -22.40 6.36
CA GLU A 311 -2.55 -22.78 7.22
C GLU A 311 -2.09 -23.49 8.53
N GLN A 312 -0.98 -23.05 9.15
CA GLN A 312 -0.49 -23.59 10.43
C GLN A 312 -0.68 -22.57 11.55
N ASP A 313 -1.08 -23.04 12.73
CA ASP A 313 -1.10 -22.22 13.95
C ASP A 313 0.33 -21.89 14.40
N ILE A 314 0.80 -20.69 14.06
CA ILE A 314 2.06 -20.14 14.57
C ILE A 314 1.81 -18.95 15.48
N VAL A 315 2.61 -18.82 16.53
CA VAL A 315 2.62 -17.65 17.40
C VAL A 315 3.79 -16.76 16.99
N LEU A 316 3.49 -15.53 16.60
CA LEU A 316 4.49 -14.53 16.21
C LEU A 316 4.33 -13.26 17.08
N SER A 317 5.41 -12.83 17.76
CA SER A 317 5.40 -11.63 18.61
C SER A 317 6.77 -10.95 18.70
N GLU A 318 6.77 -9.62 18.81
CA GLU A 318 7.95 -8.78 19.01
C GLU A 318 8.66 -9.03 20.34
N THR A 319 8.01 -9.72 21.28
CA THR A 319 8.57 -10.05 22.61
C THR A 319 8.88 -11.55 22.77
N GLY A 320 8.29 -12.39 21.91
CA GLY A 320 8.41 -13.84 21.98
C GLY A 320 9.24 -14.45 20.85
N GLY A 321 9.33 -13.79 19.70
CA GLY A 321 9.80 -14.39 18.45
C GLY A 321 8.70 -15.21 17.76
N LEU A 322 9.09 -16.26 17.05
CA LEU A 322 8.20 -17.22 16.41
C LEU A 322 8.19 -18.53 17.20
N ARG A 323 7.02 -19.14 17.26
CA ARG A 323 6.82 -20.48 17.82
C ARG A 323 5.78 -21.22 17.00
N CYS A 324 6.15 -22.39 16.52
CA CYS A 324 5.24 -23.40 15.99
C CYS A 324 5.40 -24.68 16.81
N ASP A 325 4.29 -25.27 17.28
CA ASP A 325 4.29 -26.56 17.97
C ASP A 325 3.72 -27.66 17.06
N ASN A 326 4.39 -28.80 16.97
CA ASN A 326 3.86 -29.97 16.26
C ASN A 326 2.57 -30.48 16.94
N SER A 327 1.61 -30.93 16.12
CA SER A 327 0.40 -31.64 16.57
C SER A 327 0.37 -33.09 16.05
N GLU A 328 -0.67 -33.85 16.43
CA GLU A 328 -0.84 -35.22 15.93
C GLU A 328 -1.11 -35.27 14.42
N ASP A 329 -1.74 -34.22 13.87
CA ASP A 329 -2.22 -34.15 12.48
C ASP A 329 -1.34 -33.27 11.58
N GLN A 330 -0.48 -32.43 12.16
CA GLN A 330 0.27 -31.42 11.41
C GLN A 330 1.64 -31.16 12.04
N ARG A 331 2.69 -31.26 11.22
CA ARG A 331 4.06 -30.89 11.60
C ARG A 331 4.36 -29.47 11.15
N CYS A 332 5.11 -28.73 11.94
CA CYS A 332 5.61 -27.41 11.58
C CYS A 332 6.42 -27.47 10.28
N PHE A 333 6.19 -26.49 9.42
CA PHE A 333 7.10 -26.13 8.35
C PHE A 333 8.35 -25.46 8.94
N ASP A 334 9.29 -25.20 8.03
CA ASP A 334 10.58 -24.60 8.31
C ASP A 334 10.47 -23.08 8.13
N TYR A 335 10.60 -22.33 9.22
CA TYR A 335 10.35 -20.90 9.30
C TYR A 335 11.63 -20.11 9.60
N GLU A 336 11.71 -18.91 9.04
CA GLU A 336 12.74 -17.94 9.40
C GLU A 336 12.11 -16.61 9.83
N ILE A 337 12.75 -15.93 10.77
CA ILE A 337 12.24 -14.70 11.41
C ILE A 337 13.19 -13.52 11.25
N ARG A 338 12.69 -12.30 11.17
CA ARG A 338 13.49 -11.08 11.30
C ARG A 338 12.83 -10.06 12.22
N PHE A 339 13.66 -9.21 12.82
CA PHE A 339 13.24 -8.20 13.78
C PHE A 339 13.48 -6.80 13.22
N CYS A 340 12.54 -5.89 13.43
CA CYS A 340 12.71 -4.48 13.10
C CYS A 340 13.35 -3.76 14.28
N CYS A 341 14.55 -3.21 14.06
CA CYS A 341 15.33 -2.50 15.06
C CYS A 341 15.67 -1.08 14.56
N PRO A 342 14.68 -0.16 14.56
CA PRO A 342 14.87 1.20 14.08
C PRO A 342 15.85 1.97 14.96
N ALA A 343 16.85 2.59 14.31
CA ALA A 343 17.89 3.39 14.97
C ALA A 343 17.32 4.56 15.78
N ASP A 344 16.13 5.07 15.41
CA ASP A 344 15.45 6.16 16.13
C ASP A 344 14.74 5.72 17.42
N ASN A 345 14.83 4.43 17.77
CA ASN A 345 14.43 3.86 19.06
C ASN A 345 15.57 3.03 19.71
N PHE A 346 16.82 3.20 19.26
CA PHE A 346 17.86 3.34 20.27
C PHE A 346 17.51 4.63 21.02
N ASP A 347 16.66 4.52 22.02
CA ASP A 347 16.88 5.26 23.26
C ASP A 347 18.07 4.51 23.86
N PRO A 348 19.33 4.98 23.67
CA PRO A 348 20.37 4.54 24.59
C PRO A 348 19.93 5.22 25.87
N THR A 349 19.14 4.51 26.68
CA THR A 349 18.49 5.07 27.85
C THR A 349 19.54 5.92 28.55
N CYS A 350 19.34 7.24 28.57
CA CYS A 350 20.16 8.17 29.33
C CYS A 350 19.35 8.43 30.60
N PRO A 351 19.07 7.38 31.40
CA PRO A 351 17.92 7.34 32.28
C PRO A 351 18.10 8.30 33.46
N GLU A 352 19.37 8.63 33.76
CA GLU A 352 19.80 9.52 34.83
C GLU A 352 20.49 10.79 34.27
N GLY A 353 20.37 11.07 32.96
CA GLY A 353 21.16 12.10 32.29
C GLY A 353 20.47 12.85 31.15
N VAL A 354 21.24 13.74 30.51
CA VAL A 354 20.87 14.48 29.30
C VAL A 354 22.00 14.31 28.28
N TRP A 355 21.62 14.07 27.04
CA TRP A 355 22.55 14.02 25.91
C TRP A 355 23.13 15.42 25.62
N SER A 356 24.45 15.48 25.40
CA SER A 356 25.09 16.69 24.89
C SER A 356 24.66 17.00 23.45
N GLY A 357 24.99 18.19 22.96
CA GLY A 357 25.05 18.41 21.51
C GLY A 357 26.01 17.42 20.85
N TYR A 358 25.80 17.20 19.55
CA TYR A 358 26.74 16.44 18.73
C TYR A 358 27.98 17.29 18.45
N VAL A 359 29.15 16.68 18.56
CA VAL A 359 30.45 17.31 18.31
C VAL A 359 31.35 16.34 17.55
N SER A 360 32.06 16.86 16.56
CA SER A 360 33.15 16.20 15.83
C SER A 360 34.45 16.93 16.13
N SER A 361 35.51 16.19 16.43
CA SER A 361 36.83 16.70 16.83
C SER A 361 37.89 16.53 15.76
N ASP A 362 37.69 15.60 14.83
CA ASP A 362 38.56 15.41 13.67
C ASP A 362 37.78 15.23 12.36
N ASP A 363 38.51 15.21 11.25
CA ASP A 363 37.99 14.74 9.96
C ASP A 363 38.56 13.32 9.76
N PRO A 364 37.92 12.43 8.96
CA PRO A 364 38.31 11.01 8.78
C PRO A 364 39.65 10.76 8.03
N ARG A 365 40.58 11.72 8.06
CA ARG A 365 41.87 11.71 7.36
C ARG A 365 42.90 10.87 8.12
N GLY A 366 43.61 10.01 7.40
CA GLY A 366 44.71 9.22 7.96
C GLY A 366 44.24 7.87 8.50
N PHE A 367 44.27 7.68 9.82
CA PHE A 367 43.97 6.38 10.46
C PHE A 367 42.48 6.02 10.42
N GLY A 368 41.59 7.00 10.28
CA GLY A 368 40.15 6.83 10.35
C GLY A 368 39.54 8.08 10.98
N ASP A 369 38.38 7.89 11.59
CA ASP A 369 37.61 8.93 12.30
C ASP A 369 37.66 8.62 13.80
N VAL A 370 38.12 9.57 14.62
CA VAL A 370 38.41 9.30 16.04
C VAL A 370 37.85 10.39 16.92
N GLU A 371 36.75 10.04 17.60
CA GLU A 371 36.08 10.96 18.50
C GLU A 371 36.34 10.58 19.96
N GLU A 372 37.23 11.32 20.60
CA GLU A 372 37.65 11.06 21.98
C GLU A 372 37.27 12.22 22.91
N TYR A 373 36.63 11.87 24.03
CA TYR A 373 36.14 12.85 25.01
C TYR A 373 37.21 13.86 25.47
N SER A 374 38.46 13.42 25.69
CA SER A 374 39.56 14.31 26.12
C SER A 374 40.02 15.30 25.05
N GLU A 375 39.86 14.97 23.77
CA GLU A 375 40.19 15.86 22.66
C GLU A 375 39.04 16.85 22.42
N ILE A 376 37.79 16.38 22.51
CA ILE A 376 36.58 17.20 22.40
C ILE A 376 36.54 18.30 23.47
N LEU A 377 36.92 18.00 24.73
CA LEU A 377 37.00 19.01 25.80
C LEU A 377 37.97 20.16 25.51
N LYS A 378 38.94 19.99 24.59
CA LYS A 378 39.85 21.06 24.17
C LYS A 378 39.23 21.97 23.12
N ILE A 379 38.22 21.49 22.40
CA ILE A 379 37.57 22.18 21.28
C ILE A 379 36.32 22.92 21.77
N ASP A 380 35.50 22.25 22.58
CA ASP A 380 34.27 22.81 23.15
C ASP A 380 34.21 22.58 24.67
N ALA A 381 34.63 23.62 25.40
CA ALA A 381 34.63 23.63 26.86
C ALA A 381 33.23 23.85 27.47
N GLU A 382 32.19 24.08 26.66
CA GLU A 382 30.80 24.20 27.11
C GLU A 382 30.06 22.86 27.17
N ILE A 383 30.65 21.77 26.65
CA ILE A 383 30.17 20.40 26.90
C ILE A 383 30.32 20.10 28.40
N THR A 384 29.27 20.36 29.16
CA THR A 384 29.20 20.23 30.62
C THR A 384 28.97 18.77 31.05
N CYS A 385 29.69 17.83 30.45
CA CYS A 385 29.55 16.41 30.72
C CYS A 385 30.55 15.95 31.79
N ILE A 386 30.30 16.16 33.09
CA ILE A 386 31.32 15.85 34.13
C ILE A 386 31.69 14.36 34.19
N VAL A 387 30.70 13.49 33.93
CA VAL A 387 30.87 12.03 33.88
C VAL A 387 30.07 11.49 32.69
N PRO A 388 30.65 11.43 31.49
CA PRO A 388 30.09 10.63 30.40
C PRO A 388 30.06 9.15 30.80
N TYR A 389 28.95 8.47 30.50
CA TYR A 389 28.84 7.02 30.73
C TYR A 389 28.19 6.27 29.55
N ALA A 390 27.84 6.99 28.49
CA ALA A 390 27.44 6.41 27.22
C ALA A 390 27.73 7.40 26.08
N VAL A 391 28.00 6.87 24.90
CA VAL A 391 28.24 7.61 23.66
C VAL A 391 27.24 7.15 22.62
N GLN A 392 26.64 8.11 21.91
CA GLN A 392 25.93 7.87 20.66
C GLN A 392 26.66 8.61 19.54
N TYR A 393 26.52 8.13 18.31
CA TYR A 393 27.21 8.67 17.14
C TYR A 393 26.25 8.79 15.96
N ARG A 394 26.58 9.69 15.03
CA ARG A 394 25.91 9.81 13.72
C ARG A 394 26.88 10.36 12.69
N THR A 395 26.57 10.19 11.41
CA THR A 395 27.35 10.82 10.34
C THR A 395 27.08 12.34 10.32
N VAL A 396 28.13 13.14 10.11
CA VAL A 396 28.02 14.60 9.99
C VAL A 396 27.16 14.97 8.77
N ASP A 397 27.36 14.28 7.64
CA ASP A 397 26.50 14.39 6.47
C ASP A 397 25.43 13.29 6.47
N PRO A 398 24.13 13.64 6.53
CA PRO A 398 23.02 12.68 6.55
C PRO A 398 22.94 11.75 5.34
N ILE A 399 23.56 12.12 4.20
CA ILE A 399 23.57 11.28 2.98
C ILE A 399 24.33 9.97 3.21
N PHE A 400 25.24 9.93 4.19
CA PHE A 400 26.02 8.74 4.51
C PHE A 400 25.43 7.90 5.66
N ARG A 401 24.21 8.20 6.13
CA ARG A 401 23.57 7.49 7.24
C ARG A 401 23.49 5.98 7.04
N ASP A 402 23.31 5.53 5.79
CA ASP A 402 23.13 4.12 5.45
C ASP A 402 24.45 3.41 5.09
N VAL A 403 25.60 4.08 5.24
CA VAL A 403 26.92 3.51 4.96
C VAL A 403 27.30 2.57 6.09
N LYS A 404 27.36 1.27 5.80
CA LYS A 404 27.80 0.25 6.77
C LYS A 404 29.33 0.30 6.93
N GLN A 405 29.83 0.72 8.08
CA GLN A 405 31.27 0.74 8.41
C GLN A 405 31.54 0.02 9.73
N ASN A 406 32.73 -0.55 9.89
CA ASN A 406 33.15 -1.11 11.17
C ASN A 406 33.49 0.04 12.12
N VAL A 407 32.69 0.22 13.17
CA VAL A 407 32.87 1.25 14.18
C VAL A 407 32.98 0.62 15.57
N HIS A 408 33.78 1.23 16.42
CA HIS A 408 34.02 0.80 17.80
C HIS A 408 33.60 1.92 18.74
N VAL A 409 32.73 1.60 19.69
CA VAL A 409 32.23 2.56 20.68
C VAL A 409 32.56 2.05 22.08
N GLU A 410 33.18 2.91 22.88
CA GLU A 410 33.44 2.73 24.30
C GLU A 410 32.85 3.92 25.07
N ASP A 411 32.73 3.82 26.40
CA ASP A 411 32.01 4.79 27.25
C ASP A 411 32.40 6.27 27.04
N ASN A 412 33.59 6.55 26.49
CA ASN A 412 34.14 7.89 26.26
C ASN A 412 34.76 8.10 24.87
N ARG A 413 34.57 7.16 23.95
CA ARG A 413 35.28 7.17 22.67
C ARG A 413 34.46 6.50 21.56
N PHE A 414 34.53 7.08 20.38
CA PHE A 414 34.14 6.46 19.13
C PHE A 414 35.36 6.34 18.20
N LEU A 415 35.42 5.25 17.44
CA LEU A 415 36.49 4.98 16.51
C LEU A 415 35.95 4.28 15.27
N CYS A 416 36.16 4.89 14.11
CA CYS A 416 36.13 4.21 12.82
C CYS A 416 37.58 4.10 12.30
N ILE A 417 37.97 2.94 11.76
CA ILE A 417 39.33 2.74 11.22
C ILE A 417 39.28 2.66 9.68
N ASN A 418 40.12 3.45 9.01
CA ASN A 418 40.28 3.35 7.57
C ASN A 418 40.84 1.98 7.17
N ASN A 419 40.32 1.43 6.09
CA ASN A 419 40.64 0.11 5.55
C ASN A 419 40.16 -1.06 6.42
N ASP A 420 39.09 -0.84 7.19
CA ASP A 420 38.37 -1.87 7.94
C ASP A 420 36.85 -1.78 7.67
N PRO A 421 36.27 -2.64 6.81
CA PRO A 421 36.90 -3.66 5.97
C PRO A 421 37.81 -3.10 4.85
N GLU A 422 38.65 -3.97 4.27
CA GLU A 422 39.64 -3.60 3.25
C GLU A 422 39.01 -2.82 2.08
N GLY A 423 39.58 -1.66 1.76
CA GLY A 423 39.11 -0.75 0.72
C GLY A 423 38.06 0.28 1.17
N GLN A 424 37.56 0.20 2.41
CA GLN A 424 36.60 1.17 2.94
C GLN A 424 37.30 2.32 3.69
N ILE A 425 36.84 3.55 3.49
CA ILE A 425 37.34 4.75 4.19
C ILE A 425 36.20 5.26 5.07
N CYS A 426 36.50 5.59 6.32
CA CYS A 426 35.56 6.16 7.28
C CYS A 426 34.89 7.40 6.71
N VAL A 427 33.57 7.48 6.87
CA VAL A 427 32.86 8.75 6.74
C VAL A 427 33.07 9.54 8.03
N ASP A 428 32.73 10.82 7.98
CA ASP A 428 32.88 11.76 9.08
C ASP A 428 31.73 11.54 10.09
N TYR A 429 32.06 11.21 11.35
CA TYR A 429 31.09 11.01 12.42
C TYR A 429 31.21 12.11 13.47
N GLU A 430 30.07 12.42 14.08
CA GLU A 430 30.01 13.24 15.28
C GLU A 430 29.36 12.45 16.40
N ILE A 431 29.77 12.73 17.64
CA ILE A 431 29.28 12.02 18.83
C ILE A 431 28.58 12.94 19.81
N SER A 432 27.68 12.34 20.58
CA SER A 432 26.99 12.96 21.71
C SER A 432 27.17 12.07 22.93
N PHE A 433 27.39 12.71 24.09
CA PHE A 433 27.64 12.03 25.36
C PHE A 433 26.38 12.09 26.22
N CYS A 434 26.04 10.97 26.87
CA CYS A 434 25.02 10.96 27.90
C CYS A 434 25.67 11.34 29.22
N CYS A 435 25.17 12.43 29.81
CA CYS A 435 25.77 13.06 30.97
C CYS A 435 24.76 13.11 32.11
N ILE A 436 25.15 12.64 33.30
CA ILE A 436 24.27 12.73 34.47
C ILE A 436 23.96 14.20 34.77
N THR A 437 22.67 14.54 34.90
CA THR A 437 22.25 15.90 35.27
C THR A 437 22.36 16.07 36.78
N VAL A 438 23.48 16.62 37.24
CA VAL A 438 23.63 16.95 38.67
C VAL A 438 22.92 18.28 38.93
N THR A 439 21.70 18.22 39.47
CA THR A 439 21.11 19.39 40.14
C THR A 439 21.78 19.52 41.51
N CYS A 440 22.62 20.55 41.73
CA CYS A 440 23.21 20.74 43.06
C CYS A 440 22.05 21.03 44.05
N VAL A 441 21.69 20.05 44.88
CA VAL A 441 20.61 20.22 45.87
C VAL A 441 21.22 20.90 47.10
N THR A 442 20.88 22.17 47.31
CA THR A 442 21.35 23.00 48.44
C THR A 442 20.81 22.55 49.82
N THR A 443 20.17 21.38 49.92
CA THR A 443 19.41 20.98 51.12
C THR A 443 20.22 20.21 52.18
N ILE A 444 21.47 19.83 51.93
CA ILE A 444 22.36 19.37 53.00
C ILE A 444 23.32 20.51 53.33
N THR A 445 23.05 21.22 54.42
CA THR A 445 23.95 22.24 54.96
C THR A 445 25.26 21.60 55.44
N ILE A 446 26.20 21.43 54.52
CA ILE A 446 27.63 21.36 54.82
C ILE A 446 28.19 22.62 54.17
N GLY A 447 28.63 23.56 54.99
CA GLY A 447 29.09 24.88 54.53
C GLY A 447 30.23 24.79 53.50
N PRO A 448 30.50 25.90 52.77
CA PRO A 448 31.53 25.92 51.73
C PRO A 448 32.86 25.40 52.26
N LEU A 449 33.53 24.57 51.46
CA LEU A 449 34.91 24.16 51.75
C LEU A 449 35.78 25.42 51.92
N PRO A 450 36.75 25.44 52.85
CA PRO A 450 37.53 26.64 53.15
C PRO A 450 38.20 27.20 51.89
N CYS A 451 38.13 28.53 51.72
CA CYS A 451 38.55 29.25 50.53
C CYS A 451 39.95 28.81 50.05
N GLY A 452 40.03 28.34 48.81
CA GLY A 452 41.27 27.89 48.18
C GLY A 452 41.14 26.73 47.19
N TYR A 453 39.96 26.11 47.07
CA TYR A 453 39.70 25.10 46.04
C TYR A 453 39.49 25.77 44.68
N THR A 454 40.28 25.38 43.68
CA THR A 454 39.99 25.74 42.28
C THR A 454 38.88 24.84 41.73
N ARG A 455 38.23 25.27 40.65
CA ARG A 455 37.23 24.47 39.94
C ARG A 455 37.78 23.07 39.61
N GLU A 456 39.03 22.98 39.15
CA GLU A 456 39.65 21.69 38.81
C GLU A 456 39.82 20.80 40.04
N MET A 457 40.22 21.36 41.19
CA MET A 457 40.38 20.60 42.43
C MET A 457 39.03 20.14 43.01
N CYS A 458 37.98 20.94 42.85
CA CYS A 458 36.63 20.59 43.26
C CYS A 458 36.09 19.41 42.44
N VAL A 459 36.21 19.51 41.11
CA VAL A 459 35.74 18.47 40.18
C VAL A 459 36.54 17.19 40.34
N ALA A 460 37.87 17.26 40.56
CA ALA A 460 38.73 16.09 40.75
C ALA A 460 38.40 15.26 42.01
N LEU A 461 37.76 15.87 43.01
CA LEU A 461 37.30 15.18 44.22
C LEU A 461 35.87 14.65 44.10
N GLY A 462 35.24 14.78 42.92
CA GLY A 462 33.85 14.44 42.72
C GLY A 462 32.96 15.29 43.62
N HIS A 463 33.09 16.63 43.55
CA HIS A 463 32.28 17.62 44.28
C HIS A 463 31.62 18.62 43.28
N CYS A 464 30.48 19.22 43.64
CA CYS A 464 29.74 20.19 42.82
C CYS A 464 30.42 21.56 42.88
N TRP A 465 30.76 22.18 41.74
CA TRP A 465 31.27 23.55 41.70
C TRP A 465 30.17 24.52 41.28
N ASP A 466 29.83 25.48 42.14
CA ASP A 466 28.90 26.56 41.79
C ASP A 466 29.65 27.73 41.13
N ASN A 467 29.35 27.97 39.84
CA ASN A 467 29.94 29.05 39.06
C ASN A 467 29.46 30.46 39.48
N LYS A 468 28.29 30.59 40.12
CA LYS A 468 27.81 31.89 40.62
C LYS A 468 28.47 32.28 41.94
N GLU A 469 28.76 31.30 42.78
CA GLU A 469 29.33 31.53 44.11
C GLU A 469 30.84 31.24 44.18
N GLU A 470 31.45 30.80 43.08
CA GLU A 470 32.85 30.36 42.99
C GLU A 470 33.24 29.42 44.15
N SER A 471 32.36 28.47 44.45
CA SER A 471 32.43 27.66 45.67
C SER A 471 32.20 26.18 45.37
N CYS A 472 32.93 25.33 46.12
CA CYS A 472 32.88 23.88 46.00
C CYS A 472 31.99 23.26 47.10
N TYR A 473 31.05 22.41 46.68
CA TYR A 473 30.06 21.74 47.52
C TYR A 473 30.23 20.22 47.47
N VAL A 474 30.26 19.58 48.63
CA VAL A 474 30.38 18.12 48.74
C VAL A 474 29.04 17.47 48.41
N PHE A 475 29.07 16.30 47.73
CA PHE A 475 27.89 15.49 47.43
C PHE A 475 27.16 14.99 48.69
#